data_AF-A0A367R846-F1
#
_entry.id   AF-A0A367R846-F1
#
_cell.length_a   1.000
_cell.length_b   1.000
_cell.length_c   1.000
_cell.angle_alpha   90.00
_cell.angle_beta   90.00
_cell.angle_gamma   90.00
#
_symmetry.space_group_name_H-M   'P 1'
#
loop_
_entity.id
_entity.type
_entity.pdbx_description
1 polymer ?
#
loop_
_entity_poly.entity_id
_entity_poly.type
_entity_poly.pdbx_seq_one_letter_code
_entity_poly.pdbx_strand_id
1 'polypeptide(L)'
;MCLHPEEIPPIPDETVRVASAAFPKGNLYMRLRDELGIFYQDEDFASLYPQRGQPAQAPWRLAMILVMQYLENLSDRQAAQAVQGRIDWKYALSLELTDPGFDFTVD
;
A
#
# COMPACT_ATOMS: atom_id res chain seq x y z
N MET A 1 -8.20 -5.00 -16.07
CA MET A 1 -8.24 -4.08 -14.92
C MET A 1 -8.18 -2.64 -15.43
N CYS A 2 -8.93 -1.68 -14.88
CA CYS A 2 -8.95 -0.27 -15.34
C CYS A 2 -8.67 0.71 -14.22
N LEU A 3 -7.98 1.80 -14.56
CA LEU A 3 -7.73 2.91 -13.64
C LEU A 3 -8.99 3.75 -13.46
N HIS A 4 -9.44 3.85 -12.21
CA HIS A 4 -10.34 4.90 -11.75
C HIS A 4 -9.49 5.75 -10.82
N PRO A 5 -9.33 7.06 -11.08
CA PRO A 5 -8.63 7.94 -10.16
C PRO A 5 -9.39 7.94 -8.83
N GLU A 6 -8.79 7.36 -7.80
CA GLU A 6 -9.35 7.35 -6.45
C GLU A 6 -8.36 8.08 -5.55
N GLU A 7 -8.85 9.12 -4.86
CA GLU A 7 -8.06 9.78 -3.81
C GLU A 7 -7.54 8.72 -2.84
N ILE A 8 -6.25 8.83 -2.50
CA ILE A 8 -5.63 7.87 -1.59
C ILE A 8 -6.40 7.93 -0.25
N PRO A 9 -7.09 6.85 0.16
CA PRO A 9 -7.97 6.88 1.31
C PRO A 9 -7.19 7.19 2.59
N PRO A 10 -7.84 7.84 3.58
CA PRO A 10 -7.19 8.07 4.87
C PRO A 10 -6.81 6.74 5.53
N ILE A 11 -5.79 6.79 6.37
CA ILE A 11 -5.37 5.64 7.17
C ILE A 11 -6.42 5.41 8.27
N PRO A 12 -6.90 4.18 8.50
CA PRO A 12 -7.86 3.90 9.57
C PRO A 12 -7.35 4.35 10.95
N ASP A 13 -8.21 4.99 11.74
CA ASP A 13 -7.84 5.58 13.05
C ASP A 13 -7.15 4.59 13.99
N GLU A 14 -7.61 3.34 14.00
CA GLU A 14 -7.01 2.31 14.84
C GLU A 14 -5.59 1.94 14.37
N THR A 15 -5.38 1.87 13.06
CA THR A 15 -4.06 1.65 12.46
C THR A 15 -3.12 2.81 12.80
N VAL A 16 -3.59 4.06 12.73
CA VAL A 16 -2.82 5.24 13.15
C VAL A 16 -2.43 5.13 14.62
N ARG A 17 -3.40 4.92 15.51
CA ARG A 17 -3.18 4.82 16.96
C ARG A 17 -2.13 3.76 17.32
N VAL A 18 -2.26 2.56 16.74
CA VAL A 18 -1.36 1.43 17.04
C VAL A 18 0.01 1.65 16.40
N ALA A 19 0.08 2.16 15.16
CA ALA A 19 1.35 2.46 14.50
C ALA A 19 2.14 3.55 15.25
N SER A 20 1.49 4.64 15.68
CA SER A 20 2.14 5.68 16.47
C SER A 20 2.61 5.17 17.84
N ALA A 21 1.89 4.23 18.45
CA ALA A 21 2.32 3.60 19.70
C ALA A 21 3.52 2.65 19.50
N ALA A 22 3.52 1.87 18.41
CA ALA A 22 4.60 0.94 18.07
C ALA A 22 5.86 1.66 17.58
N PHE A 23 5.70 2.77 16.86
CA PHE A 23 6.76 3.59 16.29
C PHE A 23 6.61 5.07 16.70
N PRO A 24 6.91 5.45 17.96
CA PRO A 24 6.69 6.81 18.46
C PRO A 24 7.47 7.91 17.71
N LYS A 25 8.55 7.54 17.02
CA LYS A 25 9.36 8.45 16.18
C LYS A 25 9.03 8.33 14.69
N GLY A 26 8.02 7.54 14.35
CA GLY A 26 7.76 7.08 12.99
C GLY A 26 8.83 6.11 12.48
N ASN A 27 8.66 5.68 11.24
CA ASN A 27 9.68 4.94 10.49
C ASN A 27 9.67 5.36 9.01
N LEU A 28 10.42 4.67 8.16
CA LEU A 28 10.49 4.97 6.73
C LEU A 28 9.12 4.84 6.04
N TYR A 29 8.36 3.79 6.33
CA TYR A 29 7.08 3.50 5.67
C TYR A 29 5.97 4.47 6.05
N MET A 30 5.94 4.90 7.31
CA MET A 30 5.04 5.96 7.75
C MET A 30 5.33 7.26 7.00
N ARG A 31 6.61 7.65 6.88
CA ARG A 31 7.00 8.84 6.10
C ARG A 31 6.69 8.71 4.61
N LEU A 32 6.97 7.55 4.00
CA LEU A 32 6.62 7.28 2.60
C LEU A 32 5.13 7.46 2.34
N ARG A 33 4.27 7.04 3.28
CA ARG A 33 2.82 7.21 3.18
C ARG A 33 2.37 8.66 3.34
N ASP A 34 2.98 9.38 4.28
CA ASP A 34 2.66 10.79 4.54
C ASP A 34 3.11 11.67 3.36
N GLU A 35 4.19 11.29 2.67
CA GLU A 35 4.71 11.97 1.47
C GLU A 35 4.15 11.40 0.15
N LEU A 36 3.32 10.36 0.20
CA LEU A 36 2.85 9.63 -1.00
C LEU A 36 2.12 10.55 -2.00
N GLY A 37 1.32 11.49 -1.51
CA GLY A 37 0.62 12.46 -2.35
C GLY A 37 1.53 13.44 -3.10
N ILE A 38 2.84 13.44 -2.82
CA ILE A 38 3.84 14.27 -3.51
C ILE A 38 4.41 13.56 -4.75
N PHE A 39 4.45 12.23 -4.76
CA PHE A 39 5.12 11.45 -5.81
C PHE A 39 4.20 10.47 -6.56
N TYR A 40 2.94 10.34 -6.16
CA TYR A 40 1.97 9.49 -6.84
C TYR A 40 0.83 10.31 -7.45
N GLN A 41 0.76 10.32 -8.78
CA GLN A 41 -0.40 10.78 -9.54
C GLN A 41 -0.96 9.60 -10.34
N ASP A 42 -2.29 9.41 -10.30
CA ASP A 42 -2.94 8.32 -11.06
C ASP A 42 -2.62 8.40 -12.56
N GLU A 43 -2.37 9.62 -13.08
CA GLU A 43 -1.97 9.86 -14.46
C GLU A 43 -0.64 9.18 -14.85
N ASP A 44 0.29 9.00 -13.92
CA ASP A 44 1.60 8.36 -14.20
C ASP A 44 1.45 6.88 -14.56
N PHE A 45 0.38 6.23 -14.07
CA PHE A 45 0.12 4.81 -14.26
C PHE A 45 -1.01 4.55 -15.27
N ALA A 46 -1.67 5.60 -15.78
CA ALA A 46 -2.77 5.53 -16.74
C ALA A 46 -2.47 4.67 -17.98
N SER A 47 -1.21 4.66 -18.43
CA SER A 47 -0.77 3.88 -19.59
C SER A 47 -0.67 2.37 -19.35
N LEU A 48 -0.61 1.93 -18.08
CA LEU A 48 -0.48 0.51 -17.71
C LEU A 48 -1.84 -0.19 -17.56
N TYR A 49 -2.94 0.54 -17.58
CA TYR A 49 -4.29 0.00 -17.41
C TYR A 49 -5.14 0.25 -18.67
N PRO A 50 -5.81 -0.77 -19.23
CA PRO A 50 -6.76 -0.56 -20.32
C PRO A 50 -7.91 0.36 -19.89
N GLN A 51 -8.56 1.02 -20.85
CA GLN A 51 -9.69 1.95 -20.60
C GLN A 51 -11.01 1.24 -20.21
N ARG A 52 -11.12 -0.09 -20.39
CA ARG A 52 -12.29 -0.92 -20.04
C ARG A 52 -11.91 -2.29 -19.46
N GLY A 53 -12.61 -2.71 -18.40
CA GLY A 53 -12.22 -3.85 -17.53
C GLY A 53 -12.61 -3.66 -16.06
N GLN A 54 -12.44 -4.71 -15.24
CA GLN A 54 -12.73 -4.68 -13.79
C GLN A 54 -11.88 -3.64 -13.07
N PRO A 55 -12.34 -3.01 -11.96
CA PRO A 55 -11.53 -2.08 -11.20
C PRO A 55 -10.23 -2.78 -10.76
N ALA A 56 -9.09 -2.16 -11.07
CA ALA A 56 -7.81 -2.62 -10.54
C ALA A 56 -7.80 -2.47 -9.02
N GLN A 57 -7.05 -3.32 -8.31
CA GLN A 57 -6.60 -2.96 -6.97
C GLN A 57 -5.95 -1.56 -7.06
N ALA A 58 -6.29 -0.65 -6.15
CA ALA A 58 -5.87 0.76 -6.21
C ALA A 58 -4.38 0.87 -6.59
N PRO A 59 -4.02 1.42 -7.78
CA PRO A 59 -2.68 1.23 -8.33
C PRO A 59 -1.56 1.83 -7.48
N TRP A 60 -1.87 2.83 -6.66
CA TRP A 60 -0.95 3.38 -5.65
C TRP A 60 -0.53 2.37 -4.60
N ARG A 61 -1.43 1.46 -4.19
CA ARG A 61 -1.09 0.41 -3.20
C ARG A 61 -0.09 -0.57 -3.79
N LEU A 62 -0.29 -0.98 -5.04
CA LEU A 62 0.63 -1.87 -5.73
C LEU A 62 1.99 -1.22 -5.92
N ALA A 63 2.04 0.04 -6.35
CA ALA A 63 3.28 0.79 -6.46
C ALA A 63 4.03 0.89 -5.12
N MET A 64 3.30 1.18 -4.03
CA MET A 64 3.87 1.23 -2.68
C MET A 64 4.41 -0.14 -2.24
N ILE A 65 3.66 -1.23 -2.45
CA ILE A 65 4.10 -2.60 -2.15
C ILE A 65 5.41 -2.90 -2.89
N LEU A 66 5.51 -2.58 -4.17
CA LEU A 66 6.71 -2.83 -4.98
C LEU A 66 7.92 -2.03 -4.49
N VAL A 67 7.74 -0.75 -4.14
CA VAL A 67 8.82 0.07 -3.58
C VAL A 67 9.30 -0.51 -2.25
N MET A 68 8.39 -0.84 -1.35
CA MET A 68 8.72 -1.40 -0.03
C MET A 68 9.38 -2.78 -0.14
N GLN A 69 8.86 -3.62 -1.04
CA GLN A 69 9.43 -4.91 -1.38
C GLN A 69 10.88 -4.77 -1.88
N TYR A 70 11.13 -3.82 -2.79
CA TYR A 70 12.47 -3.55 -3.32
C TYR A 70 13.42 -3.03 -2.23
N LEU A 71 12.97 -2.07 -1.40
CA LEU A 71 13.76 -1.50 -0.30
C LEU A 71 14.20 -2.56 0.72
N GLU A 72 13.37 -3.58 0.94
CA GLU A 72 13.65 -4.68 1.87
C GLU A 72 14.20 -5.95 1.20
N ASN A 73 14.37 -5.95 -0.13
CA ASN A 73 14.78 -7.11 -0.92
C ASN A 73 13.93 -8.37 -0.64
N LEU A 74 12.60 -8.20 -0.61
CA LEU A 74 11.63 -9.26 -0.33
C LEU A 74 11.16 -9.96 -1.61
N SER A 75 10.92 -11.27 -1.52
CA SER A 75 10.10 -11.98 -2.51
C SER A 75 8.61 -11.60 -2.39
N ASP A 76 7.82 -11.88 -3.43
CA ASP A 76 6.38 -11.57 -3.43
C ASP A 76 5.65 -12.23 -2.25
N ARG A 77 6.02 -13.47 -1.92
CA ARG A 77 5.49 -14.18 -0.75
C ARG A 77 5.85 -13.47 0.56
N GLN A 78 7.07 -12.97 0.69
CA GLN A 78 7.49 -12.24 1.90
C GLN A 78 6.82 -10.86 1.97
N ALA A 79 6.60 -10.20 0.84
CA ALA A 79 5.84 -8.95 0.78
C ALA A 79 4.37 -9.19 1.20
N ALA A 80 3.73 -10.26 0.72
CA ALA A 80 2.38 -10.65 1.14
C ALA A 80 2.30 -10.90 2.66
N GLN A 81 3.28 -11.63 3.21
CA GLN A 81 3.40 -11.84 4.66
C GLN A 81 3.64 -10.54 5.43
N ALA A 82 4.40 -9.60 4.87
CA ALA A 82 4.64 -8.30 5.47
C ALA A 82 3.34 -7.46 5.54
N VAL A 83 2.53 -7.46 4.47
CA VAL A 83 1.21 -6.80 4.46
C VAL A 83 0.30 -7.38 5.54
N GLN A 84 0.29 -8.71 5.67
CA GLN A 84 -0.55 -9.39 6.65
C GLN A 84 -0.11 -9.11 8.09
N GLY A 85 1.19 -9.17 8.36
CA GLY A 85 1.71 -9.23 9.73
C GLY A 85 2.23 -7.92 10.31
N ARG A 86 2.54 -6.92 9.48
CA ARG A 86 3.28 -5.73 9.94
C ARG A 86 2.43 -4.46 9.96
N ILE A 87 2.40 -3.82 11.12
CA ILE A 87 1.61 -2.60 11.39
C ILE A 87 2.08 -1.42 10.52
N ASP A 88 3.38 -1.29 10.28
CA ASP A 88 3.95 -0.23 9.45
C ASP A 88 3.57 -0.38 7.97
N TRP A 89 3.49 -1.61 7.46
CA TRP A 89 2.97 -1.90 6.12
C TRP A 89 1.48 -1.59 6.01
N LYS A 90 0.68 -1.95 7.02
CA LYS A 90 -0.75 -1.62 7.05
C LYS A 90 -1.00 -0.11 7.12
N TYR A 91 -0.19 0.61 7.90
CA TYR A 91 -0.19 2.07 7.90
C TYR A 91 0.12 2.62 6.50
N ALA A 92 1.19 2.11 5.86
CA ALA A 92 1.62 2.60 4.57
C ALA A 92 0.64 2.31 3.42
N LEU A 93 -0.22 1.31 3.57
CA LEU A 93 -1.18 0.87 2.56
C LEU A 93 -2.63 1.28 2.88
N SER A 94 -2.83 2.09 3.94
CA SER A 94 -4.15 2.51 4.44
C SER A 94 -5.08 1.30 4.66
N LEU A 95 -4.56 0.27 5.32
CA LEU A 95 -5.26 -0.98 5.63
C LEU A 95 -5.68 -1.03 7.11
N GLU A 96 -6.76 -1.76 7.37
CA GLU A 96 -7.16 -2.11 8.72
C GLU A 96 -6.18 -3.11 9.36
N LEU A 97 -6.05 -3.06 10.69
CA LEU A 97 -5.24 -4.03 11.43
C LEU A 97 -5.72 -5.48 11.25
N THR A 98 -7.00 -5.67 10.92
CA THR A 98 -7.62 -6.96 10.64
C THR A 98 -7.53 -7.40 9.18
N ASP A 99 -7.02 -6.54 8.28
CA ASP A 99 -6.89 -6.88 6.86
C ASP A 99 -6.03 -8.15 6.67
N PRO A 100 -6.50 -9.16 5.93
CA PRO A 100 -5.80 -10.43 5.79
C PRO A 100 -4.55 -10.34 4.89
N GLY A 101 -4.32 -9.21 4.22
CA GLY A 101 -3.33 -9.06 3.16
C GLY A 101 -3.86 -9.54 1.81
N PHE A 102 -2.98 -9.56 0.81
CA PHE A 102 -3.30 -10.11 -0.50
C PHE A 102 -2.88 -11.59 -0.61
N ASP A 103 -3.66 -12.34 -1.39
CA ASP A 103 -3.39 -13.76 -1.64
C ASP A 103 -2.24 -13.88 -2.64
N PHE A 104 -1.16 -14.58 -2.27
CA PHE A 104 -0.01 -14.84 -3.15
C PHE A 104 -0.28 -15.99 -4.14
N THR A 105 -1.49 -16.55 -4.12
CA THR A 105 -1.85 -17.77 -4.85
C THR A 105 -2.68 -17.52 -6.12
N VAL A 106 -2.86 -16.26 -6.53
CA VAL A 106 -3.58 -15.90 -7.76
C VAL A 106 -2.62 -15.23 -8.74
N ASP A 107 -1.94 -16.06 -9.53
CA ASP A 107 -1.45 -15.77 -10.88
C ASP A 107 -2.27 -16.61 -11.88
#